data_AF-A0A960A2M7-F1
#
_entry.id   AF-A0A960A2M7-F1
#
_cell.length_a   1.000
_cell.length_b   1.000
_cell.length_c   1.000
_cell.angle_alpha   90.00
_cell.angle_beta   90.00
_cell.angle_gamma   90.00
#
_symmetry.space_group_name_H-M   'P 1'
#
loop_
_entity.id
_entity.type
_entity.pdbx_description
1 polymer ?
#
loop_
_entity_poly.entity_id
_entity_poly.type
_entity_poly.pdbx_seq_one_letter_code
_entity_poly.pdbx_strand_id
1 'polypeptide(L)'
;MSSPLSSSLSVQPDLAGPWQRTAAYAGLLGTDGRLSTTIFTEMTMLARQLGAINLGQGFPDEDGPQQVLDEAKAAIDAGINQYSPGRGEPDL
;
A
#
# COMPACT_ATOMS: atom_id res chain seq x y z
N MET A 1 -18.11 43.30 -17.02
CA MET A 1 -17.64 42.66 -18.28
C MET A 1 -16.16 43.00 -18.39
N SER A 2 -15.17 42.13 -18.27
CA SER A 2 -15.07 40.67 -18.20
C SER A 2 -13.81 40.33 -17.39
N SER A 3 -13.85 39.27 -16.58
CA SER A 3 -12.66 38.72 -15.90
C SER A 3 -11.82 37.88 -16.89
N PRO A 4 -10.48 37.93 -16.87
CA PRO A 4 -9.69 36.96 -17.61
C PRO A 4 -9.71 35.63 -16.86
N LEU A 5 -10.21 34.59 -17.53
CA LEU A 5 -10.13 33.21 -17.06
C LEU A 5 -8.65 32.86 -16.90
N SER A 6 -8.24 32.61 -15.65
CA SER A 6 -6.96 31.99 -15.33
C SER A 6 -6.95 30.61 -15.99
N SER A 7 -6.25 30.48 -17.11
CA SER A 7 -5.97 29.23 -17.78
C SER A 7 -5.10 28.38 -16.85
N SER A 8 -5.75 27.57 -16.03
CA SER A 8 -5.10 26.47 -15.33
C SER A 8 -4.44 25.60 -16.39
N LEU A 9 -3.10 25.61 -16.42
CA LEU A 9 -2.29 24.65 -17.14
C LEU A 9 -2.65 23.27 -16.59
N SER A 10 -3.59 22.61 -17.25
CA SER A 10 -3.76 21.17 -17.16
C SER A 10 -2.50 20.56 -17.76
N VAL A 11 -1.47 20.38 -16.94
CA VAL A 11 -0.41 19.42 -17.25
C VAL A 11 -1.11 18.08 -17.25
N GLN A 12 -1.59 17.65 -18.43
CA GLN A 12 -1.88 16.25 -18.63
C GLN A 12 -0.52 15.57 -18.61
N PRO A 13 -0.17 14.79 -17.57
CA PRO A 13 1.00 13.94 -17.66
C PRO A 13 0.85 13.15 -18.96
N ASP A 14 1.89 13.12 -19.78
CA ASP A 14 1.94 12.21 -20.91
C ASP A 14 1.95 10.79 -20.32
N LEU A 15 0.76 10.21 -20.13
CA LEU A 15 0.56 8.90 -19.52
C LEU A 15 1.01 7.84 -20.52
N ALA A 16 2.34 7.70 -20.63
CA ALA A 16 3.07 7.04 -21.70
C ALA A 16 2.80 5.54 -21.86
N GLY A 17 1.97 4.92 -21.01
CA GLY A 17 1.63 3.49 -21.09
C GLY A 17 0.24 3.15 -20.55
N PRO A 18 -0.30 1.96 -20.91
CA PRO A 18 -1.62 1.50 -20.49
C PRO A 18 -1.81 1.48 -18.98
N TRP A 19 -0.78 1.13 -18.21
CA TRP A 19 -0.86 1.07 -16.76
C TRP A 19 -0.95 2.46 -16.13
N GLN A 20 -0.27 3.49 -16.66
CA GLN A 20 -0.35 4.85 -16.13
C GLN A 20 -1.76 5.43 -16.28
N ARG A 21 -2.45 5.12 -17.39
CA ARG A 21 -3.86 5.52 -17.57
C ARG A 21 -4.77 4.86 -16.55
N THR A 22 -4.65 3.55 -16.35
CA THR A 22 -5.42 2.83 -15.33
C THR A 22 -5.16 3.40 -13.93
N ALA A 23 -3.90 3.67 -13.59
CA ALA A 23 -3.53 4.27 -12.32
C ALA A 23 -4.10 5.68 -12.14
N ALA A 24 -4.07 6.52 -13.18
CA ALA A 24 -4.67 7.85 -13.16
C ALA A 24 -6.19 7.78 -12.90
N TYR A 25 -6.90 6.91 -13.63
CA TYR A 25 -8.35 6.74 -13.43
C TYR A 25 -8.72 6.14 -12.08
N ALA A 26 -7.85 5.30 -11.52
CA ALA A 26 -8.01 4.75 -10.18
C ALA A 26 -7.63 5.75 -9.06
N GLY A 27 -7.20 6.97 -9.39
CA GLY A 27 -6.78 7.98 -8.42
C GLY A 27 -5.45 7.64 -7.73
N LEU A 28 -4.63 6.78 -8.33
CA LEU A 28 -3.37 6.30 -7.76
C LEU A 28 -2.17 7.17 -8.16
N LEU A 29 -2.36 8.17 -9.02
CA LEU A 29 -1.33 9.13 -9.42
C LEU A 29 -1.56 10.51 -8.82
N GLY A 30 -0.50 11.12 -8.32
CA GLY A 30 -0.47 12.53 -7.93
C GLY A 30 -0.47 13.45 -9.15
N THR A 31 -0.59 14.76 -8.89
CA THR A 31 -0.58 15.79 -9.95
C THR A 31 0.74 15.87 -10.71
N ASP A 32 1.81 15.29 -10.17
CA ASP A 32 3.13 15.17 -10.78
C ASP A 32 3.32 13.87 -11.58
N GLY A 33 2.28 13.03 -11.69
CA GLY A 33 2.30 11.75 -12.41
C GLY A 33 2.99 10.61 -11.65
N ARG A 34 3.39 10.82 -10.38
CA ARG A 34 3.98 9.78 -9.53
C ARG A 34 2.90 9.04 -8.75
N LEU A 35 3.21 7.83 -8.27
CA LEU A 35 2.30 7.10 -7.38
C LEU A 35 2.04 7.92 -6.11
N SER A 36 0.77 8.09 -5.79
CA SER A 36 0.30 8.75 -4.58
C SER A 36 -0.01 7.72 -3.49
N THR A 37 -0.03 8.18 -2.24
CA THR A 37 -0.53 7.41 -1.11
C THR A 37 -2.00 7.01 -1.34
N THR A 38 -2.38 5.81 -0.90
CA THR A 38 -3.78 5.35 -0.96
C THR A 38 -4.59 5.90 0.21
N ILE A 39 -5.91 5.98 0.04
CA ILE A 39 -6.83 6.41 1.10
C ILE A 39 -6.70 5.56 2.38
N PHE A 40 -6.36 4.27 2.26
CA PHE A 40 -6.16 3.37 3.40
C PHE A 40 -4.99 3.81 4.27
N THR A 41 -3.87 4.22 3.65
CA THR A 41 -2.69 4.72 4.38
C THR A 41 -2.99 6.07 5.02
N GLU A 42 -3.57 7.01 4.27
CA GLU A 42 -3.93 8.34 4.80
C GLU A 42 -4.88 8.22 6.00
N MET A 43 -5.90 7.35 5.91
CA MET A 43 -6.87 7.18 6.98
C MET A 43 -6.32 6.46 8.19
N THR A 44 -5.46 5.46 7.97
CA THR A 44 -4.76 4.79 9.07
C THR A 44 -3.85 5.77 9.82
N MET A 45 -3.14 6.64 9.10
CA MET A 45 -2.31 7.68 9.72
C MET A 45 -3.14 8.67 10.53
N LEU A 46 -4.24 9.17 9.96
CA LEU A 46 -5.10 10.15 10.64
C LEU A 46 -5.77 9.56 11.89
N ALA A 47 -6.26 8.31 11.81
CA ALA A 47 -6.84 7.62 12.96
C ALA A 47 -5.85 7.51 14.12
N ARG A 48 -4.58 7.15 13.82
CA ARG A 48 -3.51 7.10 14.83
C ARG A 48 -3.19 8.47 15.43
N GLN A 49 -3.15 9.53 14.62
CA GLN A 49 -2.87 10.89 15.08
C GLN A 49 -3.96 11.43 16.00
N LEU A 50 -5.23 11.10 15.72
CA LEU A 50 -6.39 11.58 16.47
C LEU A 50 -6.82 10.64 17.61
N GLY A 51 -6.21 9.46 17.73
CA GLY A 51 -6.68 8.42 18.65
C GLY A 51 -8.07 7.87 18.29
N ALA A 52 -8.44 7.92 17.00
CA ALA A 52 -9.72 7.39 16.52
C ALA A 52 -9.63 5.87 16.30
N ILE A 53 -10.77 5.18 16.45
CA ILE A 53 -10.90 3.76 16.11
C ILE A 53 -10.83 3.60 14.59
N ASN A 54 -9.95 2.73 14.10
CA ASN A 54 -9.75 2.49 12.67
C ASN A 54 -10.51 1.25 12.18
N LEU A 55 -11.78 1.42 11.78
CA LEU A 55 -12.56 0.33 11.18
C LEU A 55 -12.28 0.12 9.68
N GLY A 56 -11.34 0.89 9.10
CA GLY A 56 -10.93 0.79 7.70
C GLY A 56 -9.68 -0.05 7.47
N GLN A 57 -9.02 -0.52 8.53
CA GLN A 57 -7.83 -1.37 8.41
C GLN A 57 -8.19 -2.76 7.87
N GLY A 58 -7.33 -3.29 7.01
CA GLY A 58 -7.48 -4.62 6.42
C GLY A 58 -6.72 -5.72 7.15
N PHE A 59 -6.13 -5.44 8.32
CA PHE A 59 -5.37 -6.40 9.13
C PHE A 59 -5.98 -6.54 10.53
N PRO A 60 -5.89 -7.73 11.15
CA PRO A 60 -6.41 -7.97 12.50
C PRO A 60 -5.58 -7.22 13.56
N ASP A 61 -6.22 -6.88 14.68
CA ASP A 61 -5.56 -6.30 15.86
C ASP A 61 -4.89 -7.37 16.75
N GLU A 62 -5.24 -8.64 16.55
CA GLU A 62 -4.75 -9.77 17.34
C GLU A 62 -3.66 -10.55 16.59
N ASP A 63 -2.80 -11.20 17.36
CA ASP A 63 -1.78 -12.10 16.82
C ASP A 63 -2.39 -13.36 16.19
N GLY A 64 -1.60 -14.02 15.34
CA GLY A 64 -1.96 -15.31 14.77
C GLY A 64 -1.95 -16.46 15.80
N PRO A 65 -2.28 -17.69 15.36
CA PRO A 65 -2.27 -18.85 16.25
C PRO A 65 -0.89 -19.06 16.88
N GLN A 66 -0.84 -19.30 18.20
CA GLN A 66 0.41 -19.46 18.95
C GLN A 66 1.32 -20.54 18.36
N GLN A 67 0.74 -21.65 17.87
CA GLN A 67 1.48 -22.73 17.23
C GLN A 67 2.28 -22.25 16.00
N VAL A 68 1.72 -21.34 15.20
CA VAL A 68 2.41 -20.79 14.02
C VAL A 68 3.59 -19.92 14.46
N LEU A 69 3.42 -19.14 15.54
CA LEU A 69 4.48 -18.31 16.10
C LEU A 69 5.62 -19.17 16.67
N ASP A 70 5.29 -20.25 17.37
CA ASP A 70 6.27 -21.15 17.98
C ASP A 70 7.10 -21.89 16.92
N GLU A 71 6.46 -22.40 15.87
CA GLU A 71 7.17 -23.06 14.76
C GLU A 71 8.06 -22.07 13.98
N ALA A 72 7.60 -20.83 13.77
CA ALA A 72 8.41 -19.80 13.14
C ALA A 72 9.67 -19.47 13.98
N LYS A 73 9.54 -19.41 15.31
CA LYS A 73 10.70 -19.21 16.21
C LYS A 73 11.66 -20.40 16.16
N ALA A 74 11.13 -21.63 16.21
CA ALA A 74 11.93 -22.84 16.13
C ALA A 74 12.73 -22.93 14.81
N ALA A 75 12.12 -22.55 13.68
CA ALA A 75 12.80 -22.51 12.39
C ALA A 75 13.98 -21.52 12.37
N ILE A 76 13.80 -20.33 12.96
CA ILE A 76 14.86 -19.32 13.08
C ILE A 76 16.01 -19.86 13.95
N ASP A 77 15.69 -20.43 15.11
CA ASP A 77 16.67 -20.99 16.05
C ASP A 77 17.42 -22.18 15.46
N ALA A 78 16.76 -22.97 14.62
CA ALA A 78 17.36 -24.08 13.87
C ALA A 78 18.24 -23.63 12.68
N GLY A 79 18.32 -22.32 12.40
CA GLY A 79 19.17 -21.77 11.35
C GLY A 79 18.55 -21.79 9.95
N ILE A 80 17.24 -22.00 9.82
CA ILE A 80 16.49 -22.00 8.55
C ILE A 80 16.24 -20.55 8.10
N ASN A 81 17.34 -19.81 7.89
CA ASN A 81 17.35 -18.38 7.61
C ASN A 81 17.87 -18.06 6.19
N GLN A 82 18.14 -19.10 5.38
CA GLN A 82 18.61 -18.97 4.00
C GLN A 82 17.45 -19.07 3.01
N TYR A 83 17.72 -18.73 1.74
CA TYR A 83 16.71 -18.77 0.68
C TYR A 83 16.00 -20.13 0.60
N SER A 84 14.67 -20.09 0.69
CA SER A 84 13.82 -21.23 0.33
C SER A 84 13.91 -21.54 -1.17
N PRO A 85 13.51 -22.75 -1.59
CA PRO A 85 13.40 -23.08 -3.01
C PRO A 85 12.46 -22.11 -3.74
N GLY A 86 12.72 -21.85 -5.02
CA GLY A 86 11.97 -20.84 -5.79
C GLY A 86 10.47 -21.10 -5.97
N ARG A 87 9.99 -22.32 -5.66
CA ARG A 87 8.57 -22.69 -5.68
C ARG A 87 7.93 -22.74 -4.29
N GLY A 88 8.66 -22.37 -3.25
CA GLY A 88 8.28 -22.63 -1.85
C GLY A 88 8.94 -23.88 -1.30
N GLU A 89 8.83 -24.06 0.02
CA GLU A 89 9.28 -25.28 0.68
C GLU A 89 8.31 -26.43 0.33
N PRO A 90 8.79 -27.65 0.03
CA PRO A 90 7.92 -28.75 -0.37
C PRO A 90 6.85 -29.13 0.65
N ASP A 91 7.11 -28.86 1.93
CA ASP A 91 6.26 -29.23 3.06
C ASP A 91 5.31 -28.09 3.50
N LEU A 92 5.21 -27.00 2.71
CA LEU A 92 4.29 -25.86 2.91
C LEU A 92 3.17 -25.83 1.86
#